data_AF-A0AAD3ZAA1-F1
#
_entry.id   AF-A0AAD3ZAA1-F1
#
_cell.length_a   1.000
_cell.length_b   1.000
_cell.length_c   1.000
_cell.angle_alpha   90.00
_cell.angle_beta   90.00
_cell.angle_gamma   90.00
#
_symmetry.space_group_name_H-M   'P 1'
#
loop_
_entity.id
_entity.type
_entity.pdbx_description
1 polymer ?
#
loop_
_entity_poly.entity_id
_entity_poly.type
_entity_poly.pdbx_seq_one_letter_code
_entity_poly.pdbx_strand_id
1 'polypeptide(L)'
;MILYDPLSGDACTTPVALRPRTCFLMTKLGKNVPPVVDEIRERIAAITAERNINIIDANSITTGKDFLLKIWRLIVSVPVGIAIIYKSMPKTTMSNVFYEVGLMQALGKETLIVKEPSTEVPSDFVRTEYISFDKSFDLKLKAFLDSLKERADYFGTVAEQLERNPLLSIDYYRRAYLLTGDEKWRKNAAEVLTNAGLDGRSKNSVELLLASFCYGKFSQGA
;
A
#
# COMPACT_ATOMS: atom_id res chain seq x y z
N MET A 1 -7.16 -1.27 -11.80
CA MET A 1 -8.17 -1.74 -10.83
C MET A 1 -9.11 -0.60 -10.44
N ILE A 2 -10.40 -0.69 -10.78
CA ILE A 2 -11.43 0.28 -10.33
C ILE A 2 -11.44 0.32 -8.80
N LEU A 3 -11.42 1.52 -8.24
CA LEU A 3 -11.50 1.75 -6.80
C LEU A 3 -12.93 2.08 -6.43
N TYR A 4 -13.43 1.54 -5.32
CA TYR A 4 -14.77 1.81 -4.82
C TYR A 4 -14.69 2.49 -3.46
N ASP A 5 -15.55 3.49 -3.25
CA ASP A 5 -15.67 4.17 -1.96
C ASP A 5 -16.27 3.19 -0.94
N PRO A 6 -15.60 2.91 0.20
CA PRO A 6 -16.10 1.96 1.18
C PRO A 6 -17.36 2.42 1.91
N LEU A 7 -17.73 3.71 1.83
CA LEU A 7 -18.92 4.27 2.48
C LEU A 7 -20.15 4.21 1.59
N SER A 8 -20.01 4.57 0.30
CA SER A 8 -21.15 4.61 -0.63
C SER A 8 -21.26 3.39 -1.53
N GLY A 9 -20.17 2.66 -1.73
CA GLY A 9 -20.08 1.57 -2.71
C GLY A 9 -19.93 2.05 -4.16
N ASP A 10 -19.88 3.36 -4.41
CA ASP A 10 -19.72 3.92 -5.74
C ASP A 10 -18.27 3.83 -6.23
N ALA A 11 -18.10 3.85 -7.55
CA ALA A 11 -16.76 4.01 -8.13
C ALA A 11 -16.15 5.35 -7.69
N CYS A 12 -14.92 5.29 -7.19
CA CYS A 12 -14.18 6.48 -6.82
C CYS A 12 -13.87 7.32 -8.05
N THR A 13 -14.48 8.50 -8.11
CA THR A 13 -14.26 9.49 -9.17
C THR A 13 -13.19 10.52 -8.82
N THR A 14 -12.66 10.48 -7.60
CA THR A 14 -11.65 11.44 -7.13
C THR A 14 -10.25 10.83 -7.11
N PRO A 15 -9.23 11.59 -7.53
CA PRO A 15 -7.85 11.14 -7.47
C PRO A 15 -7.36 10.82 -6.06
N VAL A 16 -6.50 9.80 -5.97
CA VAL A 16 -5.71 9.53 -4.76
C VAL A 16 -4.25 9.86 -5.04
N ALA A 17 -3.67 10.73 -4.22
CA ALA A 17 -2.24 11.04 -4.29
C ALA A 17 -1.43 9.79 -3.94
N LEU A 18 -0.67 9.28 -4.90
CA LEU A 18 0.17 8.10 -4.74
C LEU A 18 1.42 8.41 -3.92
N ARG A 19 1.82 7.47 -3.07
CA ARG A 19 2.99 7.55 -2.18
C ARG A 19 3.91 6.37 -2.49
N PRO A 20 4.76 6.48 -3.53
CA PRO A 20 5.73 5.43 -3.79
C PRO A 20 6.68 5.29 -2.60
N ARG A 21 7.33 4.13 -2.48
CA ARG A 21 8.39 3.88 -1.48
C ARG A 21 7.92 4.24 -0.07
N THR A 22 6.71 3.83 0.27
CA THR A 22 6.07 4.17 1.54
C THR A 22 5.35 2.94 2.12
N CYS A 23 5.54 2.69 3.41
CA CYS A 23 4.81 1.68 4.16
C CYS A 23 3.68 2.36 4.96
N PHE A 24 2.50 1.74 4.97
CA PHE A 24 1.44 2.05 5.92
C PHE A 24 1.57 1.15 7.15
N LEU A 25 1.86 1.75 8.30
CA LEU A 25 2.07 1.05 9.56
C LEU A 25 0.77 0.99 10.36
N MET A 26 0.31 -0.23 10.60
CA MET A 26 -0.96 -0.54 11.25
C MET A 26 -0.69 -1.06 12.66
N THR A 27 -1.05 -0.29 13.68
CA THR A 27 -0.89 -0.66 15.08
C THR A 27 -1.76 0.21 15.98
N LYS A 28 -1.69 0.00 17.30
CA LYS A 28 -2.30 0.91 18.28
C LYS A 28 -1.61 2.27 18.21
N LEU A 29 -2.40 3.31 18.04
CA LEU A 29 -1.95 4.71 18.07
C LEU A 29 -2.52 5.43 19.29
N GLY A 30 -1.94 6.59 19.62
CA GLY A 30 -2.44 7.47 20.68
C GLY A 30 -1.91 7.09 22.07
N LYS A 31 -2.76 7.18 23.10
CA LYS A 31 -2.35 6.94 24.49
C LYS A 31 -2.23 5.45 24.80
N ASN A 32 -1.36 5.11 25.75
CA ASN A 32 -1.16 3.76 26.28
C ASN A 32 -0.67 2.76 25.21
N VAL A 33 0.25 3.19 24.35
CA VAL A 33 1.00 2.28 23.48
C VAL A 33 2.00 1.52 24.36
N PRO A 34 2.02 0.18 24.33
CA PRO A 34 3.00 -0.60 25.10
C PRO A 34 4.44 -0.35 24.61
N PRO A 35 5.46 -0.34 25.50
CA PRO A 35 6.86 -0.09 25.11
C PRO A 35 7.38 -1.00 23.99
N VAL A 36 6.99 -2.28 24.00
CA VAL A 36 7.36 -3.24 22.94
C VAL A 36 6.91 -2.79 21.56
N VAL A 37 5.77 -2.09 21.45
CA VAL A 37 5.29 -1.58 20.17
C VAL A 37 6.18 -0.44 19.71
N ASP A 38 6.60 0.46 20.60
CA ASP A 38 7.50 1.56 20.25
C ASP A 38 8.89 1.03 19.84
N GLU A 39 9.43 0.03 20.52
CA GLU A 39 10.66 -0.66 20.12
C GLU A 39 10.58 -1.26 18.71
N ILE A 40 9.47 -1.94 18.41
CA ILE A 40 9.22 -2.49 17.07
C ILE A 40 9.13 -1.36 16.04
N ARG A 41 8.41 -0.26 16.34
CA ARG A 41 8.25 0.88 15.43
C ARG A 41 9.58 1.54 15.13
N GLU A 42 10.40 1.79 16.15
CA GLU A 42 11.75 2.36 16.00
C GLU A 42 12.63 1.47 15.15
N ARG A 43 12.57 0.14 15.36
CA ARG A 43 13.38 -0.79 14.56
C ARG A 43 12.92 -0.86 13.10
N ILE A 44 11.61 -0.89 12.84
CA ILE A 44 11.06 -0.80 11.48
C ILE A 44 11.48 0.51 10.83
N ALA A 45 11.37 1.65 11.54
CA ALA A 45 11.77 2.96 11.04
C ALA A 45 13.26 3.01 10.66
N ALA A 46 14.15 2.48 11.51
CA ALA A 46 15.57 2.41 11.19
C ALA A 46 15.84 1.60 9.91
N ILE A 47 15.26 0.39 9.80
CA ILE A 47 15.52 -0.52 8.68
C ILE A 47 14.92 -0.01 7.36
N THR A 48 13.75 0.64 7.42
CA THR A 48 13.12 1.25 6.24
C THR A 48 13.86 2.52 5.79
N ALA A 49 14.37 3.32 6.72
CA ALA A 49 15.18 4.50 6.41
C ALA A 49 16.49 4.13 5.68
N GLU A 50 17.19 3.04 6.07
CA GLU A 50 18.35 2.50 5.34
C GLU A 50 18.04 2.25 3.84
N ARG A 51 16.77 1.97 3.54
CA ARG A 51 16.28 1.66 2.21
C ARG A 51 15.53 2.81 1.58
N ASN A 52 15.53 4.04 2.09
CA ASN A 52 14.74 5.16 1.55
C ASN A 52 13.25 4.80 1.37
N ILE A 53 12.68 4.07 2.34
CA ILE A 53 11.26 3.77 2.42
C ILE A 53 10.65 4.60 3.55
N ASN A 54 9.67 5.42 3.21
CA ASN A 54 8.95 6.24 4.17
C ASN A 54 7.96 5.39 4.98
N ILE A 55 7.59 5.86 6.17
CA ILE A 55 6.52 5.27 6.97
C ILE A 55 5.44 6.32 7.17
N ILE A 56 4.19 5.91 6.99
CA ILE A 56 3.00 6.65 7.38
C ILE A 56 2.08 5.75 8.20
N ASP A 57 1.18 6.36 8.95
CA ASP A 57 0.15 5.70 9.74
C ASP A 57 -1.17 6.50 9.67
N ALA A 58 -2.19 6.06 10.40
CA ALA A 58 -3.48 6.74 10.44
C ALA A 58 -3.43 8.20 10.91
N ASN A 59 -2.39 8.61 11.65
CA ASN A 59 -2.21 9.97 12.17
C ASN A 59 -1.37 10.86 11.25
N SER A 60 -0.77 10.30 10.21
CA SER A 60 0.14 11.04 9.31
C SER A 60 -0.57 12.10 8.47
N ILE A 61 -1.90 12.02 8.33
CA ILE A 61 -2.70 13.02 7.63
C ILE A 61 -3.93 13.35 8.48
N THR A 62 -4.15 14.63 8.71
CA THR A 62 -5.41 15.13 9.27
C THR A 62 -6.32 15.52 8.13
N THR A 63 -7.38 14.75 7.93
CA THR A 63 -8.49 15.11 7.05
C THR A 63 -9.71 15.35 7.91
N GLY A 64 -10.40 16.48 7.78
CA GLY A 64 -11.68 16.73 8.47
C GLY A 64 -12.86 15.86 7.96
N LYS A 65 -12.54 14.74 7.31
CA LYS A 65 -13.46 13.77 6.70
C LYS A 65 -13.53 12.51 7.57
N ASP A 66 -14.46 11.64 7.23
CA ASP A 66 -14.65 10.32 7.84
C ASP A 66 -13.33 9.52 7.99
N PHE A 67 -13.14 8.91 9.16
CA PHE A 67 -11.91 8.21 9.50
C PHE A 67 -11.68 6.96 8.64
N LEU A 68 -12.73 6.21 8.31
CA LEU A 68 -12.65 5.03 7.44
C LEU A 68 -12.23 5.43 6.02
N LEU A 69 -12.84 6.47 5.46
CA LEU A 69 -12.49 6.98 4.14
C LEU A 69 -11.03 7.48 4.10
N LYS A 70 -10.57 8.12 5.19
CA LYS A 70 -9.17 8.53 5.33
C LYS A 70 -8.22 7.34 5.27
N ILE A 71 -8.46 6.31 6.08
CA ILE A 71 -7.61 5.11 6.12
C ILE A 71 -7.61 4.40 4.77
N TRP A 72 -8.78 4.25 4.15
CA TRP A 72 -8.89 3.66 2.82
C TRP A 72 -8.06 4.43 1.79
N ARG A 73 -8.10 5.78 1.80
CA ARG A 73 -7.26 6.60 0.90
C ARG A 73 -5.77 6.43 1.17
N LEU A 74 -5.36 6.31 2.44
CA LEU A 74 -3.96 6.03 2.81
C LEU A 74 -3.52 4.67 2.27
N ILE A 75 -4.32 3.63 2.52
CA ILE A 75 -4.10 2.28 2.02
C ILE A 75 -3.94 2.28 0.50
N VAL A 76 -4.88 2.89 -0.24
CA VAL A 76 -4.81 2.99 -1.71
C VAL A 76 -3.50 3.65 -2.17
N SER A 77 -3.04 4.66 -1.44
CA SER A 77 -1.87 5.45 -1.86
C SER A 77 -0.51 4.74 -1.72
N VAL A 78 -0.38 3.72 -0.87
CA VAL A 78 0.90 3.07 -0.58
C VAL A 78 1.06 1.68 -1.23
N PRO A 79 2.28 1.20 -1.50
CA PRO A 79 2.53 -0.17 -1.95
C PRO A 79 2.49 -1.23 -0.84
N VAL A 80 2.90 -0.89 0.38
CA VAL A 80 3.25 -1.88 1.43
C VAL A 80 2.50 -1.57 2.72
N GLY A 81 1.94 -2.60 3.34
CA GLY A 81 1.34 -2.57 4.67
C GLY A 81 2.18 -3.36 5.66
N ILE A 82 2.47 -2.79 6.83
CA ILE A 82 3.11 -3.51 7.93
C ILE A 82 2.18 -3.43 9.15
N ALA A 83 1.71 -4.56 9.64
CA ALA A 83 0.89 -4.63 10.84
C ALA A 83 1.74 -5.07 12.03
N ILE A 84 1.64 -4.38 13.17
CA ILE A 84 2.28 -4.80 14.43
C ILE A 84 1.21 -5.40 15.33
N ILE A 85 1.35 -6.67 15.68
CA ILE A 85 0.47 -7.39 16.60
C ILE A 85 1.22 -7.74 17.87
N TYR A 86 0.61 -7.53 19.04
CA TYR A 86 1.24 -7.76 20.34
C TYR A 86 0.23 -8.39 21.31
N LYS A 87 0.74 -9.06 22.35
CA LYS A 87 -0.07 -9.96 23.18
C LYS A 87 -1.23 -9.28 23.89
N SER A 88 -1.01 -8.06 24.37
CA SER A 88 -2.00 -7.27 25.12
C SER A 88 -2.86 -6.37 24.22
N MET A 89 -2.85 -6.60 22.89
CA MET A 89 -3.63 -5.77 21.97
C MET A 89 -5.13 -5.92 22.25
N PRO A 90 -5.87 -4.81 22.48
CA PRO A 90 -7.32 -4.88 22.61
C PRO A 90 -7.95 -5.49 21.37
N LYS A 91 -8.92 -6.39 21.55
CA LYS A 91 -9.59 -7.09 20.43
C LYS A 91 -10.15 -6.11 19.40
N THR A 92 -10.69 -4.97 19.84
CA THR A 92 -11.20 -3.92 18.95
C THR A 92 -10.11 -3.30 18.08
N THR A 93 -8.92 -3.03 18.65
CA THR A 93 -7.76 -2.55 17.89
C THR A 93 -7.27 -3.61 16.91
N MET A 94 -7.21 -4.86 17.35
CA MET A 94 -6.79 -5.99 16.52
C MET A 94 -7.73 -6.19 15.32
N SER A 95 -9.04 -6.08 15.53
CA SER A 95 -10.03 -6.14 14.45
C SER A 95 -9.83 -5.04 13.41
N ASN A 96 -9.55 -3.81 13.82
CA ASN A 96 -9.27 -2.70 12.89
C ASN A 96 -8.01 -2.96 12.08
N VAL A 97 -6.92 -3.40 12.74
CA VAL A 97 -5.66 -3.74 12.07
C VAL A 97 -5.88 -4.84 11.03
N PHE A 98 -6.59 -5.92 11.37
CA PHE A 98 -6.86 -6.99 10.41
C PHE A 98 -7.81 -6.60 9.29
N TYR A 99 -8.76 -5.71 9.55
CA TYR A 99 -9.58 -5.12 8.49
C TYR A 99 -8.72 -4.34 7.50
N GLU A 100 -7.79 -3.52 7.98
CA GLU A 100 -6.84 -2.76 7.15
C GLU A 100 -5.91 -3.70 6.35
N VAL A 101 -5.35 -4.75 6.99
CA VAL A 101 -4.54 -5.77 6.30
C VAL A 101 -5.35 -6.45 5.19
N GLY A 102 -6.58 -6.88 5.47
CA GLY A 102 -7.45 -7.53 4.49
C GLY A 102 -7.78 -6.61 3.31
N LEU A 103 -8.04 -5.32 3.56
CA LEU A 103 -8.21 -4.33 2.50
C LEU A 103 -6.95 -4.18 1.63
N MET A 104 -5.76 -4.15 2.24
CA MET A 104 -4.51 -4.07 1.49
C MET A 104 -4.30 -5.30 0.61
N GLN A 105 -4.55 -6.50 1.14
CA GLN A 105 -4.46 -7.75 0.40
C GLN A 105 -5.45 -7.81 -0.76
N ALA A 106 -6.71 -7.40 -0.54
CA ALA A 106 -7.73 -7.34 -1.60
C ALA A 106 -7.36 -6.38 -2.74
N LEU A 107 -6.62 -5.32 -2.42
CA LEU A 107 -6.07 -4.38 -3.41
C LEU A 107 -4.76 -4.87 -4.06
N GLY A 108 -4.32 -6.08 -3.72
CA GLY A 108 -3.11 -6.71 -4.26
C GLY A 108 -1.81 -6.00 -3.85
N LYS A 109 -1.80 -5.44 -2.63
CA LYS A 109 -0.64 -4.77 -2.03
C LYS A 109 0.19 -5.77 -1.23
N GLU A 110 1.46 -5.46 -1.04
CA GLU A 110 2.34 -6.30 -0.22
C GLU A 110 2.05 -6.04 1.26
N THR A 111 1.87 -7.11 2.04
CA THR A 111 1.52 -7.01 3.46
C THR A 111 2.43 -7.89 4.30
N LEU A 112 2.87 -7.38 5.44
CA LEU A 112 3.67 -8.10 6.40
C LEU A 112 3.07 -7.95 7.80
N ILE A 113 2.97 -9.06 8.53
CA ILE A 113 2.61 -9.03 9.96
C ILE A 113 3.89 -9.16 10.78
N VAL A 114 4.18 -8.17 11.60
CA VAL A 114 5.19 -8.22 12.65
C VAL A 114 4.49 -8.53 13.95
N LYS A 115 4.93 -9.56 14.67
CA LYS A 115 4.30 -9.94 15.95
C LYS A 115 5.31 -10.03 17.08
N GLU A 116 4.87 -9.75 18.29
CA GLU A 116 5.61 -10.17 19.48
C GLU A 116 5.74 -11.72 19.50
N PRO A 117 6.87 -12.30 19.95
CA PRO A 117 7.13 -13.74 19.84
C PRO A 117 6.03 -14.63 20.44
N SER A 118 5.45 -14.22 21.56
CA SER A 118 4.42 -15.00 22.27
C SER A 118 2.98 -14.72 21.82
N THR A 119 2.81 -13.88 20.80
CA THR A 119 1.48 -13.53 20.28
C THR A 119 1.01 -14.51 19.24
N GLU A 120 -0.25 -14.93 19.37
CA GLU A 120 -0.96 -15.72 18.38
C GLU A 120 -1.56 -14.82 17.31
N VAL A 121 -1.51 -15.29 16.07
CA VAL A 121 -2.11 -14.64 14.90
C VAL A 121 -3.24 -15.54 14.41
N PRO A 122 -4.42 -15.01 14.02
CA PRO A 122 -5.52 -15.85 13.54
C PRO A 122 -5.09 -16.74 12.37
N SER A 123 -5.68 -17.94 12.28
CA SER A 123 -5.30 -18.97 11.31
C SER A 123 -5.30 -18.50 9.85
N ASP A 124 -6.24 -17.62 9.47
CA ASP A 124 -6.31 -17.09 8.11
C ASP A 124 -5.08 -16.24 7.76
N PHE A 125 -4.51 -15.58 8.76
CA PHE A 125 -3.27 -14.81 8.65
C PHE A 125 -2.02 -15.67 8.90
N VAL A 126 -2.13 -16.92 9.35
CA VAL A 126 -0.99 -17.87 9.37
C VAL A 126 -0.55 -18.23 7.95
N ARG A 127 -1.46 -18.12 6.97
CA ARG A 127 -1.14 -18.20 5.53
C ARG A 127 -0.41 -16.95 5.00
N THR A 128 -0.52 -15.83 5.71
CA THR A 128 0.23 -14.61 5.42
C THR A 128 1.57 -14.72 6.14
N GLU A 129 2.67 -14.40 5.46
CA GLU A 129 3.99 -14.44 6.09
C GLU A 129 4.04 -13.46 7.28
N TYR A 130 4.49 -13.95 8.44
CA TYR A 130 4.69 -13.13 9.63
C TYR A 130 6.13 -13.26 10.13
N ILE A 131 6.62 -12.17 10.73
CA ILE A 131 7.92 -12.10 11.36
C ILE A 131 7.72 -11.87 12.85
N SER A 132 8.33 -12.72 13.68
CA SER A 132 8.39 -12.49 15.12
C SER A 132 9.47 -11.45 15.44
N PHE A 133 9.18 -10.55 16.38
CA PHE A 133 10.15 -9.60 16.91
C PHE A 133 11.11 -10.31 17.88
N ASP A 134 12.08 -11.02 17.30
CA ASP A 134 13.12 -11.79 17.97
C ASP A 134 14.50 -11.50 17.36
N LYS A 135 15.51 -12.30 17.69
CA LYS A 135 16.89 -12.14 17.19
C LYS A 135 17.02 -12.20 15.66
N SER A 136 16.05 -12.78 14.96
CA SER A 136 16.00 -12.89 13.50
C SER A 136 15.20 -11.78 12.82
N PHE A 137 14.56 -10.89 13.60
CA PHE A 137 13.66 -9.86 13.09
C PHE A 137 14.29 -9.01 11.98
N ASP A 138 15.47 -8.45 12.25
CA ASP A 138 16.15 -7.55 11.32
C ASP A 138 16.45 -8.24 9.99
N LEU A 139 16.98 -9.45 10.05
CA LEU A 139 17.35 -10.22 8.87
C LEU A 139 16.12 -10.47 7.99
N LYS A 140 15.01 -10.89 8.60
CA LYS A 140 13.76 -11.20 7.89
C LYS A 140 13.09 -9.94 7.34
N LEU A 141 13.06 -8.85 8.11
CA LEU A 141 12.47 -7.60 7.63
C LEU A 141 13.30 -7.03 6.47
N LYS A 142 14.63 -7.09 6.56
CA LYS A 142 15.52 -6.68 5.47
C LYS A 142 15.27 -7.51 4.21
N ALA A 143 15.21 -8.84 4.33
CA ALA A 143 14.89 -9.73 3.22
C ALA A 143 13.53 -9.43 2.57
N PHE A 144 12.48 -9.20 3.38
CA PHE A 144 11.17 -8.79 2.88
C PHE A 144 11.22 -7.46 2.12
N LEU A 145 11.92 -6.44 2.63
CA LEU A 145 12.03 -5.16 1.96
C LEU A 145 12.89 -5.22 0.69
N ASP A 146 13.90 -6.08 0.68
CA ASP A 146 14.78 -6.27 -0.48
C ASP A 146 14.06 -7.02 -1.61
N SER A 147 13.15 -7.94 -1.29
CA SER A 147 12.32 -8.65 -2.28
C SER A 147 11.29 -7.76 -2.99
N LEU A 148 10.96 -6.59 -2.42
CA LEU A 148 10.05 -5.61 -3.06
C LEU A 148 10.55 -5.14 -4.43
N LYS A 149 11.87 -5.15 -4.66
CA LYS A 149 12.43 -4.81 -5.96
C LYS A 149 12.13 -5.88 -7.00
N GLU A 150 12.35 -7.15 -6.65
CA GLU A 150 12.03 -8.30 -7.52
C GLU A 150 10.54 -8.31 -7.84
N ARG A 151 9.70 -7.98 -6.85
CA ARG A 151 8.25 -7.86 -7.03
C ARG A 151 7.86 -6.76 -8.01
N ALA A 152 8.55 -5.62 -7.97
CA ALA A 152 8.32 -4.53 -8.91
C ALA A 152 8.73 -4.92 -10.34
N ASP A 153 9.85 -5.61 -10.49
CA ASP A 153 10.31 -6.10 -11.79
C ASP A 153 9.33 -7.14 -12.38
N TYR A 154 8.81 -8.05 -11.55
CA TYR A 154 7.72 -8.96 -11.92
C TYR A 154 6.49 -8.19 -12.43
N PHE A 155 6.04 -7.17 -11.71
CA PHE A 155 4.90 -6.36 -12.17
C PHE A 155 5.18 -5.65 -13.51
N GLY A 156 6.41 -5.19 -13.73
CA GLY A 156 6.85 -4.65 -15.02
C GLY A 156 6.69 -5.67 -16.16
N THR A 157 7.24 -6.87 -16.00
CA THR A 157 7.13 -7.95 -16.99
C THR A 157 5.69 -8.34 -17.28
N VAL A 158 4.85 -8.44 -16.23
CA VAL A 158 3.42 -8.75 -16.40
C VAL A 158 2.70 -7.63 -17.15
N ALA A 159 3.04 -6.36 -16.89
CA ALA A 159 2.44 -5.23 -17.60
C ALA A 159 2.74 -5.26 -19.10
N GLU A 160 3.97 -5.57 -19.49
CA GLU A 160 4.40 -5.72 -20.90
C GLU A 160 3.62 -6.85 -21.60
N GLN A 161 3.44 -7.99 -20.94
CA GLN A 161 2.67 -9.12 -21.48
C GLN A 161 1.18 -8.81 -21.66
N LEU A 162 0.67 -7.80 -20.95
CA LEU A 162 -0.73 -7.42 -20.92
C LEU A 162 -1.04 -6.16 -21.72
N GLU A 163 -0.18 -5.69 -22.61
CA GLU A 163 -0.42 -4.49 -23.43
C GLU A 163 -1.76 -4.52 -24.19
N ARG A 164 -2.22 -5.71 -24.60
CA ARG A 164 -3.55 -5.91 -25.22
C ARG A 164 -4.74 -5.68 -24.28
N ASN A 165 -4.48 -5.59 -22.97
CA ASN A 165 -5.41 -5.17 -21.93
C ASN A 165 -4.86 -3.91 -21.23
N PRO A 166 -5.01 -2.73 -21.83
CA PRO A 166 -4.29 -1.53 -21.44
C PRO A 166 -4.56 -1.11 -19.99
N LEU A 167 -5.80 -1.26 -19.50
CA LEU A 167 -6.14 -0.90 -18.13
C LEU A 167 -5.44 -1.79 -17.09
N LEU A 168 -5.27 -3.07 -17.40
CA LEU A 168 -4.61 -4.01 -16.51
C LEU A 168 -3.09 -3.82 -16.56
N SER A 169 -2.53 -3.61 -17.76
CA SER A 169 -1.11 -3.26 -17.94
C SER A 169 -0.73 -2.00 -17.15
N ILE A 170 -1.52 -0.92 -17.30
CA ILE A 170 -1.39 0.33 -16.54
C ILE A 170 -1.47 0.09 -15.02
N ASP A 171 -2.37 -0.78 -14.55
CA ASP A 171 -2.45 -1.12 -13.12
C ASP A 171 -1.17 -1.79 -12.60
N TYR A 172 -0.57 -2.70 -13.37
CA TYR A 172 0.68 -3.36 -13.00
C TYR A 172 1.87 -2.39 -13.00
N TYR A 173 2.00 -1.52 -14.00
CA TYR A 173 3.01 -0.45 -13.99
C TYR A 173 2.84 0.48 -12.78
N ARG A 174 1.60 0.81 -12.39
CA ARG A 174 1.33 1.59 -11.18
C ARG A 174 1.87 0.91 -9.92
N ARG A 175 1.70 -0.41 -9.81
CA ARG A 175 2.21 -1.19 -8.65
C ARG A 175 3.73 -1.21 -8.62
N ALA A 176 4.38 -1.40 -9.78
CA ALA A 176 5.83 -1.32 -9.91
C ALA A 176 6.36 0.08 -9.52
N TYR A 177 5.69 1.14 -9.98
CA TYR A 177 5.97 2.52 -9.59
C TYR A 177 5.82 2.73 -8.08
N LEU A 178 4.74 2.26 -7.47
CA LEU A 178 4.54 2.42 -6.04
C LEU A 178 5.67 1.75 -5.23
N LEU A 179 6.11 0.56 -5.62
CA LEU A 179 7.21 -0.15 -4.93
C LEU A 179 8.57 0.54 -5.07
N THR A 180 8.86 1.14 -6.23
CA THR A 180 10.22 1.61 -6.58
C THR A 180 10.38 3.13 -6.58
N GLY A 181 9.31 3.87 -6.86
CA GLY A 181 9.35 5.30 -7.17
C GLY A 181 9.99 5.63 -8.51
N ASP A 182 10.29 4.63 -9.34
CA ASP A 182 10.98 4.84 -10.61
C ASP A 182 10.02 5.35 -11.69
N GLU A 183 10.31 6.55 -12.23
CA GLU A 183 9.51 7.21 -13.26
C GLU A 183 9.46 6.43 -14.57
N LYS A 184 10.35 5.46 -14.81
CA LYS A 184 10.26 4.60 -16.00
C LYS A 184 8.90 3.92 -16.11
N TRP A 185 8.34 3.45 -14.99
CA TRP A 185 7.06 2.75 -14.97
C TRP A 185 5.90 3.67 -15.36
N ARG A 186 5.98 4.94 -14.97
CA ARG A 186 5.01 5.96 -15.39
C ARG A 186 5.09 6.22 -16.89
N LYS A 187 6.31 6.30 -17.45
CA LYS A 187 6.53 6.47 -18.89
C LYS A 187 5.95 5.30 -19.68
N ASN A 188 6.25 4.06 -19.30
CA ASN A 188 5.72 2.87 -19.97
C ASN A 188 4.17 2.83 -19.91
N ALA A 189 3.58 3.19 -18.76
CA ALA A 189 2.13 3.26 -18.64
C ALA A 189 1.51 4.34 -19.56
N ALA A 190 2.19 5.49 -19.72
CA ALA A 190 1.75 6.54 -20.63
C ALA A 190 1.79 6.07 -22.10
N GLU A 191 2.80 5.31 -22.49
CA GLU A 191 2.90 4.72 -23.83
C GLU A 191 1.75 3.74 -24.11
N VAL A 192 1.44 2.84 -23.17
CA VAL A 192 0.29 1.93 -23.28
C VAL A 192 -1.02 2.71 -23.43
N LEU A 193 -1.18 3.79 -22.66
CA LEU A 193 -2.37 4.62 -22.70
C LEU A 193 -2.56 5.29 -24.08
N THR A 194 -1.49 5.87 -24.62
CA THR A 194 -1.49 6.52 -25.94
C THR A 194 -1.75 5.50 -27.05
N ASN A 195 -1.07 4.35 -27.03
CA ASN A 195 -1.24 3.31 -28.05
C ASN A 195 -2.66 2.72 -28.06
N ALA A 196 -3.33 2.70 -26.91
CA ALA A 196 -4.70 2.23 -26.78
C ALA A 196 -5.77 3.27 -27.17
N GLY A 197 -5.40 4.52 -27.47
CA GLY A 197 -6.33 5.60 -27.81
C GLY A 197 -7.31 5.96 -26.68
N LEU A 198 -6.91 5.72 -25.42
CA LEU A 198 -7.75 5.98 -24.24
C LEU A 198 -7.67 7.44 -23.76
N ASP A 199 -6.72 8.21 -24.28
CA ASP A 199 -6.50 9.64 -24.01
C ASP A 199 -7.65 10.53 -24.49
N GLY A 200 -8.38 10.11 -25.53
CA GLY A 200 -9.56 10.82 -26.05
C GLY A 200 -10.86 10.62 -25.26
N ARG A 201 -10.86 9.82 -24.17
CA ARG A 201 -12.07 9.56 -23.36
C ARG A 201 -12.37 10.70 -22.39
N SER A 202 -13.60 10.70 -21.82
CA SER A 202 -13.99 11.68 -20.79
C SER A 202 -13.05 11.63 -19.58
N LYS A 203 -12.56 12.79 -19.13
CA LYS A 203 -11.62 12.95 -18.00
C LYS A 203 -12.12 12.33 -16.68
N ASN A 204 -13.44 12.17 -16.55
CA ASN A 204 -14.09 11.61 -15.36
C ASN A 204 -14.41 10.12 -15.51
N SER A 205 -14.02 9.50 -16.63
CA SER A 205 -14.16 8.05 -16.78
C SER A 205 -13.24 7.34 -15.79
N VAL A 206 -13.72 6.22 -15.26
CA VAL A 206 -12.98 5.43 -14.28
C VAL A 206 -11.65 4.96 -14.86
N GLU A 207 -11.62 4.69 -16.17
CA GLU A 207 -10.43 4.34 -16.94
C GLU A 207 -9.36 5.44 -16.91
N LEU A 208 -9.75 6.71 -17.13
CA LEU A 208 -8.81 7.84 -17.08
C LEU A 208 -8.33 8.13 -15.66
N LEU A 209 -9.15 7.88 -14.64
CA LEU A 209 -8.71 7.96 -13.25
C LEU A 209 -7.67 6.88 -12.91
N LEU A 210 -7.77 5.70 -13.51
CA LEU A 210 -6.73 4.66 -13.38
C LEU A 210 -5.46 5.01 -14.15
N ALA A 211 -5.62 5.57 -15.33
CA ALA A 211 -4.52 6.06 -16.14
C ALA A 211 -3.89 7.35 -15.60
N SER A 212 -4.55 8.02 -14.67
CA SER A 212 -4.14 9.35 -14.23
C SER A 212 -2.74 9.42 -13.63
N PHE A 213 -2.24 8.31 -13.07
CA PHE A 213 -0.88 8.28 -12.56
C PHE A 213 0.16 8.47 -13.68
N CYS A 214 -0.18 8.18 -14.94
CA CYS A 214 0.66 8.41 -16.11
C CYS A 214 1.06 9.89 -16.25
N TYR A 215 0.22 10.81 -15.76
CA TYR A 215 0.41 12.26 -15.93
C TYR A 215 1.13 12.96 -14.77
N GLY A 216 1.56 12.23 -13.73
CA GLY A 216 2.43 12.71 -12.65
C GLY A 216 1.82 13.70 -11.65
N LYS A 217 0.87 14.56 -12.05
CA LYS A 217 0.04 15.38 -11.18
C LYS A 217 -1.34 15.54 -11.83
N PHE A 218 -2.40 15.35 -11.04
CA PHE A 218 -3.61 16.10 -11.33
C PHE A 218 -3.25 17.56 -11.11
N SER A 219 -3.05 18.30 -12.19
CA SER A 219 -3.24 19.75 -12.13
C SER A 219 -4.59 19.98 -11.48
N GLN A 220 -4.59 20.68 -10.35
CA GLN A 220 -5.78 21.34 -9.80
C GLN A 220 -6.57 21.92 -10.97
N GLY A 221 -7.81 21.50 -11.15
CA GLY A 221 -8.54 21.79 -12.37
C GLY A 221 -9.96 21.27 -12.40
N ALA A 222 -10.70 21.54 -11.34
CA ALA A 222 -12.06 22.06 -11.36
C ALA A 222 -12.32 22.72 -10.00
#